data_AF-A0A0B7BZU7-F1
#
_entry.id   AF-A0A0B7BZU7-F1
#
_cell.length_a   1.000
_cell.length_b   1.000
_cell.length_c   1.000
_cell.angle_alpha   90.00
_cell.angle_beta   90.00
_cell.angle_gamma   90.00
#
_symmetry.space_group_name_H-M   'P 1'
#
loop_
_entity.id
_entity.type
_entity.pdbx_description
1 polymer ?
#
loop_
_entity_poly.entity_id
_entity_poly.type
_entity_poly.pdbx_seq_one_letter_code
_entity_poly.pdbx_strand_id
1 'polypeptide(L)' 'DPRSGDLECTEEHVESELKAPDEKLWYHGRLDRQSAEDCLRSSGKVGSYLIRESDSKPGSFVLSYL' A
#
# COMPACT_ATOMS: atom_id res chain seq x y z
N ASP A 1 -34.16 16.80 26.32
CA ASP A 1 -32.73 17.14 26.20
C ASP A 1 -32.35 17.03 24.72
N PRO A 2 -32.02 18.13 24.03
CA PRO A 2 -31.73 18.11 22.60
C PRO A 2 -30.22 18.17 22.36
N ARG A 3 -29.50 17.08 22.64
CA ARG A 3 -28.13 16.85 22.12
C ARG A 3 -27.88 15.39 21.79
N SER A 4 -28.81 14.76 21.08
CA SER A 4 -28.40 13.71 20.13
C SER A 4 -27.81 14.43 18.93
N GLY A 5 -26.60 14.97 19.09
CA GLY A 5 -25.75 15.31 17.96
C GLY A 5 -25.23 13.99 17.42
N ASP A 6 -25.99 13.43 16.49
CA ASP A 6 -25.45 12.80 15.29
C ASP A 6 -23.99 13.24 15.08
N LEU A 7 -23.04 12.35 15.43
CA LEU A 7 -21.77 12.34 14.75
C LEU A 7 -22.10 11.92 13.31
N GLU A 8 -22.55 12.86 12.49
CA GLU A 8 -22.36 12.79 11.04
C GLU A 8 -20.85 12.91 10.82
N CYS A 9 -20.14 11.80 11.00
CA CYS A 9 -18.84 11.63 10.39
C CYS A 9 -19.12 11.57 8.89
N THR A 10 -19.30 12.73 8.27
CA THR A 10 -19.68 12.87 6.86
C THR A 10 -18.79 11.96 6.03
N GLU A 11 -19.42 10.95 5.43
CA GLU A 11 -18.76 9.86 4.67
C GLU A 11 -17.91 10.43 3.52
N GLU A 12 -18.23 11.65 3.07
CA GLU A 12 -17.54 12.39 2.01
C GLU A 12 -16.11 12.85 2.38
N HIS A 13 -15.77 12.98 3.67
CA HIS A 13 -14.40 13.35 4.06
C HIS A 13 -13.44 12.15 4.08
N VAL A 14 -13.99 10.94 4.25
CA VAL A 14 -13.21 9.70 4.42
C VAL A 14 -12.73 9.17 3.06
N GLU A 15 -13.50 9.41 1.99
CA GLU A 15 -13.19 8.89 0.65
C GLU A 15 -11.94 9.52 0.02
N SER A 16 -11.66 10.80 0.34
CA SER A 16 -10.44 11.47 -0.10
C SER A 16 -9.18 10.98 0.64
N GLU A 17 -9.32 10.49 1.87
CA GLU A 17 -8.18 10.04 2.69
C GLU A 17 -7.84 8.56 2.49
N LEU A 18 -8.74 7.76 1.91
CA LEU A 18 -8.55 6.32 1.69
C LEU A 18 -8.13 5.95 0.26
N LYS A 19 -7.83 6.93 -0.61
CA LYS A 19 -7.41 6.62 -1.97
C LYS A 19 -5.98 6.07 -1.98
N ALA A 20 -5.84 4.85 -2.50
CA ALA A 20 -4.53 4.26 -2.71
C ALA A 20 -3.65 5.16 -3.59
N PRO A 21 -2.34 5.28 -3.29
CA PRO A 21 -1.41 5.97 -4.17
C PRO A 21 -1.39 5.36 -5.58
N ASP A 22 -0.82 6.09 -6.54
CA ASP A 22 -0.62 5.60 -7.91
C ASP A 22 0.05 4.21 -7.90
N GLU A 23 -0.44 3.30 -8.75
CA GLU A 23 0.02 1.91 -8.80
C GLU A 23 1.55 1.81 -8.93
N LYS A 24 2.18 2.76 -9.65
CA LYS A 24 3.61 2.77 -9.90
C LYS A 24 4.46 3.00 -8.64
N LEU A 25 3.84 3.47 -7.56
CA LEU A 25 4.52 3.75 -6.29
C LEU A 25 4.62 2.51 -5.39
N TRP A 26 3.79 1.49 -5.64
CA TRP A 26 3.73 0.30 -4.80
C TRP A 26 3.73 -1.02 -5.59
N TYR A 27 3.51 -1.00 -6.91
CA TYR A 27 3.55 -2.19 -7.77
C TYR A 27 4.75 -2.15 -8.71
N HIS A 28 5.58 -3.19 -8.64
CA HIS A 28 6.85 -3.28 -9.38
C HIS A 28 6.87 -4.39 -10.44
N GLY A 29 5.73 -5.06 -10.69
CA GLY A 29 5.66 -6.16 -11.65
C GLY A 29 6.60 -7.31 -11.29
N ARG A 30 7.27 -7.90 -12.28
CA ARG A 30 8.29 -8.94 -12.07
C ARG A 30 9.56 -8.34 -11.47
N LEU A 31 9.64 -8.41 -10.15
CA LEU A 31 10.80 -8.03 -9.36
C LEU A 31 11.25 -9.23 -8.54
N ASP A 32 12.53 -9.57 -8.63
CA ASP A 32 13.07 -10.64 -7.81
C ASP A 32 13.17 -10.21 -6.34
N ARG A 33 13.41 -11.18 -5.46
CA ARG A 33 13.48 -10.93 -4.02
C ARG A 33 14.62 -10.00 -3.63
N GLN A 34 15.81 -10.17 -4.21
CA GLN A 34 16.99 -9.39 -3.86
C GLN A 34 16.80 -7.92 -4.27
N SER A 35 16.34 -7.69 -5.50
CA SER A 35 16.04 -6.35 -5.97
C SER A 35 14.97 -5.65 -5.14
N ALA A 36 13.94 -6.39 -4.68
CA ALA A 36 12.93 -5.85 -3.77
C ALA A 36 13.52 -5.43 -2.41
N GLU A 37 14.38 -6.26 -1.82
CA GLU A 37 15.07 -5.94 -0.57
C GLU A 37 15.98 -4.71 -0.72
N ASP A 38 16.69 -4.59 -1.84
CA ASP A 38 17.56 -3.43 -2.12
C ASP A 38 16.76 -2.14 -2.31
N CYS A 39 15.62 -2.19 -3.02
CA CYS A 39 14.71 -1.05 -3.14
C CYS A 39 14.19 -0.58 -1.77
N LEU A 40 13.75 -1.52 -0.91
CA LEU A 40 13.22 -1.21 0.41
C LEU A 40 14.30 -0.62 1.33
N ARG A 41 15.52 -1.17 1.28
CA ARG A 41 16.67 -0.63 2.02
C ARG A 41 17.07 0.76 1.52
N SER A 42 17.05 0.98 0.21
CA SER A 42 17.36 2.28 -0.41
C SER A 42 16.32 3.35 -0.07
N SER A 43 15.05 2.98 0.13
CA SER A 43 14.01 3.89 0.60
C SER A 43 14.30 4.42 2.01
N GLY A 44 14.96 3.61 2.85
CA GLY A 44 15.41 4.02 4.19
C GLY A 44 14.30 4.33 5.19
N LYS A 45 13.04 4.09 4.82
CA LYS A 45 11.86 4.40 5.64
C LYS A 45 11.27 3.11 6.22
N VAL A 46 11.12 3.07 7.55
CA VAL A 46 10.43 1.98 8.26
C VAL A 46 8.98 1.88 7.80
N GLY A 47 8.51 0.66 7.54
CA GLY A 47 7.18 0.42 6.99
C GLY A 47 7.10 0.68 5.48
N SER A 48 8.24 0.81 4.79
CA SER A 48 8.24 0.77 3.32
C SER A 48 7.78 -0.60 2.86
N TYR A 49 7.00 -0.63 1.79
CA TYR A 49 6.51 -1.85 1.19
C TYR A 49 6.42 -1.72 -0.33
N LEU A 50 6.40 -2.87 -1.01
CA LEU A 50 6.09 -2.98 -2.42
C LEU A 50 5.46 -4.34 -2.73
N ILE A 51 4.66 -4.38 -3.78
CA ILE A 51 4.06 -5.57 -4.36
C ILE A 51 4.84 -5.95 -5.62
N ARG A 52 5.14 -7.23 -5.77
CA ARG A 52 5.79 -7.81 -6.95
C ARG A 52 5.10 -9.10 -7.40
N GLU A 53 5.22 -9.45 -8.66
CA GLU A 53 4.80 -10.75 -9.19
C GLU A 53 5.71 -11.86 -8.68
N SER A 54 5.15 -13.04 -8.44
CA SER A 54 5.92 -14.23 -8.10
C SER A 54 6.49 -14.90 -9.36
N ASP A 55 7.81 -15.07 -9.42
CA ASP A 55 8.46 -15.85 -10.47
C ASP A 55 8.10 -17.34 -10.42
N SER A 56 7.83 -17.89 -9.23
CA SER A 56 7.56 -19.32 -9.05
C SER A 56 6.11 -19.71 -9.34
N LYS A 57 5.18 -18.75 -9.28
CA LYS A 57 3.75 -19.00 -9.46
C LYS A 57 3.11 -17.84 -10.25
N PRO A 58 2.95 -18.00 -11.58
CA PRO A 58 2.29 -17.02 -12.42
C PRO A 58 0.91 -16.64 -11.89
N GLY A 59 0.57 -15.35 -11.91
CA GLY A 59 -0.70 -14.83 -11.38
C GLY A 59 -0.77 -14.75 -9.86
N SER A 60 0.32 -15.03 -9.13
CA SER A 60 0.43 -14.75 -7.69
C SER A 60 1.30 -13.53 -7.44
N PHE A 61 0.93 -12.76 -6.42
CA PHE A 61 1.63 -11.55 -5.99
C PHE A 61 2.29 -11.77 -4.64
N VAL A 62 3.34 -11.01 -4.38
CA VAL A 62 4.13 -11.05 -3.15
C VAL A 62 4.24 -9.64 -2.58
N LEU A 63 3.87 -9.49 -1.30
CA LEU A 63 4.14 -8.28 -0.52
C LEU A 63 5.53 -8.38 0.11
N SER A 64 6.38 -7.42 -0.20
CA SER A 64 7.71 -7.26 0.41
C SER A 64 7.70 -5.98 1.25
N TYR A 65 8.21 -6.03 2.48
CA TYR A 65 8.22 -4.90 3.40
C TYR A 65 9.49 -4.88 4.26
N LEU A 66 9.85 -3.70 4.78
CA LEU A 66 10.97 -3.49 5.71
C LEU A 66 10.50 -2.81 7.00
#